data_AF-A0A1Z4JS15-F1
#
_entry.id   AF-A0A1Z4JS15-F1
#
_cell.length_a   1.000
_cell.length_b   1.000
_cell.length_c   1.000
_cell.angle_alpha   90.00
_cell.angle_beta   90.00
_cell.angle_gamma   90.00
#
_symmetry.space_group_name_H-M   'P 1'
#
loop_
_entity.id
_entity.type
_entity.pdbx_description
1 polymer ?
#
loop_
_entity_poly.entity_id
_entity_poly.type
_entity_poly.pdbx_seq_one_letter_code
_entity_poly.pdbx_strand_id
1 'polypeptide(L)'
;MLLNSEVILSQVKELTTGTASIHLNVGSVRNFEILVPPLSEQEEILRRAEAAFQSIHLIEEEYCKASKLLERLEQIILAKAFRGELVDQDPNDEPACDLLDRIRAEKKDQTLKSKSKKKVK
;
A
#
# COMPACT_ATOMS: atom_id res chain seq x y z
N MET A 1 1.78 27.42 2.25
CA MET A 1 0.71 27.08 3.22
C MET A 1 -0.43 28.08 3.27
N LEU A 2 -0.22 29.40 3.10
CA LEU A 2 -1.35 30.34 3.00
C LEU A 2 -2.18 30.18 1.71
N LEU A 3 -1.50 30.05 0.56
CA LEU A 3 -2.17 29.90 -0.74
C LEU A 3 -2.94 28.57 -0.92
N ASN A 4 -2.60 27.57 -0.10
CA ASN A 4 -3.32 26.29 -0.06
C ASN A 4 -4.28 26.21 1.13
N SER A 5 -4.48 27.32 1.85
CA SER A 5 -5.47 27.40 2.92
C SER A 5 -6.87 27.39 2.33
N GLU A 6 -7.82 26.84 3.08
CA GLU A 6 -9.22 26.76 2.68
C GLU A 6 -9.82 28.12 2.32
N VAL A 7 -9.39 29.18 3.03
CA VAL A 7 -9.81 30.56 2.78
C VAL A 7 -9.41 31.06 1.38
N ILE A 8 -8.23 30.68 0.89
CA ILE A 8 -7.77 31.07 -0.45
C ILE A 8 -8.37 30.14 -1.50
N LEU A 9 -8.49 28.85 -1.20
CA LEU A 9 -9.08 27.88 -2.12
C LEU A 9 -10.58 28.13 -2.37
N SER A 10 -11.32 28.68 -1.40
CA SER A 10 -12.71 29.12 -1.61
C SER A 10 -12.76 30.32 -2.53
N GLN A 11 -11.93 31.35 -2.30
CA GLN A 11 -11.82 32.52 -3.19
C GLN A 11 -11.43 32.13 -4.62
N VAL A 12 -10.50 31.17 -4.77
CA VAL A 12 -10.12 30.63 -6.09
C VAL A 12 -11.32 29.97 -6.77
N LYS A 13 -12.08 29.11 -6.08
CA LYS A 13 -13.26 28.44 -6.67
C LYS A 13 -14.33 29.42 -7.13
N GLU A 14 -14.53 30.51 -6.40
CA GLU A 14 -15.51 31.54 -6.75
C GLU A 14 -15.07 32.39 -7.96
N LEU A 15 -13.76 32.62 -8.10
CA LEU A 15 -13.18 33.48 -9.13
C LEU A 15 -12.69 32.75 -10.39
N THR A 16 -12.73 31.40 -10.39
CA THR A 16 -12.36 30.61 -11.55
C THR A 16 -13.43 30.67 -12.64
N THR A 17 -12.98 30.93 -13.87
CA THR A 17 -13.84 30.95 -15.05
C THR A 17 -13.66 29.66 -15.87
N GLY A 18 -14.73 29.19 -16.51
CA GLY A 18 -14.72 28.02 -17.40
C GLY A 18 -15.11 26.70 -16.71
N THR A 19 -16.08 25.99 -17.30
CA THR A 19 -16.62 24.71 -16.79
C THR A 19 -15.77 23.49 -17.15
N ALA A 20 -14.95 23.57 -18.21
CA ALA A 20 -14.12 22.47 -18.70
C ALA A 20 -12.60 22.67 -18.46
N SER A 21 -12.16 23.90 -18.23
CA SER A 21 -10.77 24.22 -17.90
C SER A 21 -10.76 25.38 -16.92
N ILE A 22 -10.48 25.05 -15.66
CA ILE A 22 -10.42 25.99 -14.55
C ILE A 22 -9.17 26.85 -14.74
N HIS A 23 -9.35 28.13 -15.02
CA HIS A 23 -8.26 29.09 -15.17
C HIS A 23 -8.51 30.31 -14.28
N LEU A 24 -7.42 30.93 -13.84
CA LEU A 24 -7.44 32.09 -12.95
C LEU A 24 -6.68 33.24 -13.62
N ASN A 25 -7.34 34.38 -13.77
CA ASN A 25 -6.71 35.59 -14.32
C ASN A 25 -5.81 36.23 -13.25
N VAL A 26 -4.66 36.76 -13.67
CA VAL A 26 -3.74 37.56 -12.84
C VAL A 26 -4.45 38.74 -12.16
N GLY A 27 -5.43 39.35 -12.85
CA GLY A 27 -6.27 40.40 -12.26
C GLY A 27 -7.09 39.91 -11.06
N SER A 28 -7.62 38.69 -11.13
CA SER A 28 -8.38 38.08 -10.02
C SER A 28 -7.48 37.73 -8.84
N VAL A 29 -6.28 37.20 -9.09
CA VAL A 29 -5.28 36.90 -8.04
C VAL A 29 -4.88 38.15 -7.26
N ARG A 30 -4.70 39.28 -7.96
CA ARG A 30 -4.27 40.55 -7.34
C ARG A 30 -5.29 41.11 -6.36
N ASN A 31 -6.56 40.73 -6.52
CA ASN A 31 -7.67 41.19 -5.69
C ASN A 31 -7.95 40.25 -4.50
N PHE A 32 -7.13 39.22 -4.27
CA PHE A 32 -7.32 38.34 -3.14
C PHE A 32 -7.15 39.11 -1.83
N GLU A 33 -8.16 39.00 -0.97
CA GLU A 33 -8.12 39.60 0.35
C GLU A 33 -7.35 38.67 1.28
N ILE A 34 -6.10 39.05 1.56
CA ILE A 34 -5.21 38.28 2.41
C ILE A 34 -4.89 39.11 3.65
N LEU A 35 -5.25 38.57 4.81
CA LEU A 35 -4.80 39.10 6.09
C LEU A 35 -3.35 38.66 6.29
N VAL A 36 -2.42 39.62 6.18
CA VAL A 36 -1.00 39.39 6.41
C VAL A 36 -0.68 39.72 7.87
N PRO A 37 -0.31 38.73 8.69
CA PRO A 37 0.02 38.97 10.09
C PRO A 37 1.38 39.69 10.20
N PRO A 38 1.75 40.25 11.38
CA PRO A 38 3.06 40.85 11.59
C PRO A 38 4.22 39.87 11.32
N LEU A 39 5.39 40.39 10.94
CA LEU A 39 6.55 39.56 10.55
C LEU A 39 6.93 38.51 11.61
N SER A 40 6.91 38.89 12.89
CA SER A 40 7.21 37.98 14.00
C SER A 40 6.25 36.79 14.07
N GLU A 41 4.98 37.00 13.74
CA GLU A 41 3.97 35.94 13.71
C GLU A 41 4.11 35.09 12.44
N GLN A 42 4.48 35.68 11.30
CA GLN A 42 4.80 34.92 10.09
C GLN A 42 5.97 33.95 10.32
N GLU A 43 7.02 34.38 11.01
CA GLU A 43 8.17 33.54 11.36
C GLU A 43 7.78 32.39 12.29
N GLU A 44 6.94 32.66 13.30
CA GLU A 44 6.47 31.61 14.22
C GLU A 44 5.54 30.59 13.52
N ILE A 45 4.68 31.06 12.61
CA ILE A 45 3.85 30.18 11.77
C ILE A 45 4.75 29.28 10.92
N LEU A 46 5.77 29.85 10.29
CA LEU A 46 6.70 29.09 9.45
C LEU A 46 7.44 28.03 10.28
N ARG A 47 7.97 28.41 11.45
CA ARG A 47 8.67 27.50 12.36
C ARG A 47 7.81 26.29 12.73
N ARG A 48 6.53 26.53 13.08
CA ARG A 48 5.59 25.44 13.45
C ARG A 48 5.26 24.54 12.26
N ALA A 49 5.03 25.14 11.10
CA ALA A 49 4.74 24.41 9.86
C ALA A 49 5.92 23.51 9.48
N GLU A 50 7.13 24.03 9.48
CA GLU A 50 8.34 23.28 9.16
C GLU A 50 8.56 22.11 10.13
N ALA A 51 8.40 22.34 11.44
CA ALA A 51 8.51 21.29 12.44
C ALA A 51 7.46 20.17 12.23
N ALA A 52 6.24 20.53 11.85
CA ALA A 52 5.20 19.55 11.53
C ALA A 52 5.56 18.73 10.27
N PHE A 53 6.05 19.38 9.21
CA PHE A 53 6.48 18.68 8.00
C PHE A 53 7.68 17.76 8.23
N GLN A 54 8.64 18.16 9.06
CA GLN A 54 9.75 17.29 9.47
C GLN A 54 9.25 16.03 10.17
N SER A 55 8.24 16.18 11.03
CA SER A 55 7.63 15.04 11.73
C SER A 55 6.92 14.10 10.76
N ILE A 56 6.22 14.65 9.76
CA ILE A 56 5.58 13.86 8.68
C ILE A 56 6.64 13.06 7.92
N HIS A 57 7.73 13.70 7.47
CA HIS A 57 8.79 13.02 6.73
C HIS A 57 9.46 11.91 7.55
N LEU A 58 9.69 12.13 8.84
CA LEU A 58 10.24 11.09 9.71
C LEU A 58 9.31 9.87 9.76
N ILE A 59 7.99 10.09 9.92
CA ILE A 59 7.01 9.00 9.96
C ILE A 59 6.94 8.29 8.60
N GLU A 60 6.98 9.02 7.49
CA GLU A 60 6.99 8.46 6.14
C GLU A 60 8.21 7.57 5.91
N GLU A 61 9.39 8.00 6.35
CA GLU A 61 10.62 7.21 6.27
C GLU A 61 10.54 5.93 7.09
N GLU A 62 10.10 6.02 8.35
CA GLU A 62 9.93 4.85 9.21
C GLU A 62 8.88 3.88 8.68
N TYR A 63 7.77 4.40 8.15
CA TYR A 63 6.75 3.61 7.48
C TYR A 63 7.32 2.85 6.26
N CYS A 64 8.11 3.53 5.42
CA CYS A 64 8.74 2.91 4.26
C CYS A 64 9.69 1.76 4.66
N LYS A 65 10.47 1.96 5.72
CA LYS A 65 11.36 0.92 6.26
C LYS A 65 10.56 -0.27 6.78
N ALA A 66 9.51 -0.03 7.57
CA ALA A 66 8.65 -1.08 8.11
C ALA A 66 7.95 -1.88 7.00
N SER A 67 7.42 -1.20 5.98
CA SER A 67 6.78 -1.84 4.82
C SER A 67 7.73 -2.78 4.10
N LYS A 68 8.97 -2.35 3.82
CA LYS A 68 9.99 -3.20 3.19
C LYS A 68 10.37 -4.41 4.04
N LEU A 69 10.41 -4.24 5.37
CA LEU A 69 10.69 -5.33 6.29
C LEU A 69 9.56 -6.37 6.27
N LEU A 70 8.30 -5.92 6.20
CA LEU A 70 7.14 -6.79 6.13
C LEU A 70 7.15 -7.64 4.86
N GLU A 71 7.39 -7.02 3.70
CA GLU A 71 7.52 -7.74 2.41
C GLU A 71 8.62 -8.82 2.49
N ARG A 72 9.78 -8.48 3.09
CA ARG A 72 10.87 -9.44 3.28
C ARG A 72 10.47 -10.56 4.24
N LEU A 73 9.77 -10.25 5.32
CA LEU A 73 9.30 -11.23 6.29
C LEU A 73 8.34 -12.22 5.64
N GLU A 74 7.38 -11.74 4.85
CA GLU A 74 6.45 -12.58 4.09
C GLU A 74 7.19 -13.56 3.17
N GLN A 75 8.20 -13.07 2.43
CA GLN A 75 9.03 -13.92 1.58
C GLN A 75 9.79 -14.99 2.39
N ILE A 76 10.33 -14.61 3.55
CA ILE A 76 11.05 -15.55 4.43
C ILE A 76 10.09 -16.60 5.00
N ILE A 77 8.90 -16.20 5.47
CA ILE A 77 7.90 -17.12 6.01
C ILE A 77 7.44 -18.08 4.92
N LEU A 78 7.15 -17.59 3.72
CA LEU A 78 6.78 -18.46 2.59
C LEU A 78 7.92 -19.43 2.25
N ALA A 79 9.16 -18.94 2.17
CA ALA A 79 10.32 -19.79 1.90
C ALA A 79 10.50 -20.88 2.97
N LYS A 80 10.32 -20.54 4.25
CA LYS A 80 10.36 -21.49 5.36
C LYS A 80 9.19 -22.47 5.32
N ALA A 81 7.99 -22.02 4.98
CA ALA A 81 6.81 -22.86 4.82
C ALA A 81 7.03 -23.91 3.74
N PHE A 82 7.53 -23.51 2.57
CA PHE A 82 7.82 -24.43 1.46
C PHE A 82 8.95 -25.41 1.76
N ARG A 83 9.88 -25.06 2.66
CA ARG A 83 10.93 -25.97 3.14
C ARG A 83 10.50 -26.87 4.29
N GLY A 84 9.29 -26.69 4.83
CA GLY A 84 8.81 -27.42 6.01
C GLY A 84 9.42 -26.94 7.33
N GLU A 85 10.19 -25.85 7.35
CA GLU A 85 10.92 -25.37 8.53
C GLU A 85 10.04 -24.58 9.52
N LEU A 86 8.73 -24.49 9.30
CA LEU A 86 7.81 -23.79 10.21
C LEU A 86 7.32 -24.65 11.38
N VAL A 87 7.56 -25.96 11.33
CA VAL A 87 7.17 -26.93 12.35
C VAL A 87 8.31 -27.92 12.54
N ASP A 88 8.52 -28.39 13.77
CA ASP A 88 9.51 -29.43 14.07
C ASP A 88 9.24 -30.67 13.22
N GLN A 89 10.27 -31.13 12.51
CA GLN A 89 10.19 -32.28 11.61
C GLN A 89 10.41 -33.58 12.40
N ASP A 90 9.55 -34.58 12.23
CA ASP A 90 9.78 -35.92 12.80
C ASP A 90 10.81 -36.65 11.91
N PRO A 91 11.92 -37.17 12.46
CA PRO A 91 12.88 -37.97 11.70
C PRO A 91 12.29 -39.23 11.05
N ASN A 92 11.12 -39.68 11.52
CA ASN A 92 10.38 -40.81 10.97
C ASN A 92 9.37 -40.40 9.89
N ASP A 93 9.25 -39.11 9.56
CA ASP A 93 8.36 -38.66 8.48
C ASP A 93 8.82 -39.27 7.15
N GLU A 94 7.85 -39.80 6.41
CA GLU A 94 8.10 -40.33 5.09
C GLU A 94 8.53 -39.21 4.13
N PRO A 95 9.51 -39.45 3.24
CA PRO A 95 9.92 -38.43 2.29
C PRO A 95 8.77 -38.12 1.32
N ALA A 96 8.59 -36.83 1.02
CA ALA A 96 7.48 -36.34 0.18
C ALA A 96 7.39 -37.04 -1.19
N CYS A 97 8.53 -37.51 -1.73
CA CYS A 97 8.58 -38.29 -2.98
C CYS A 97 7.74 -39.57 -2.91
N ASP A 98 7.85 -40.33 -1.81
CA ASP A 98 7.19 -41.62 -1.65
C ASP A 98 5.66 -41.44 -1.49
N LEU A 99 5.24 -40.39 -0.77
CA LEU A 99 3.84 -39.99 -0.67
C LEU A 99 3.27 -39.58 -2.04
N LEU A 100 4.02 -38.80 -2.84
CA LEU A 100 3.58 -38.37 -4.17
C LEU A 100 3.39 -39.55 -5.13
N ASP A 101 4.29 -40.53 -5.10
CA ASP A 101 4.17 -41.71 -5.96
C ASP A 101 2.98 -42.59 -5.57
N ARG A 102 2.69 -42.73 -4.27
CA ARG A 102 1.45 -43.38 -3.78
C ARG A 102 0.19 -42.63 -4.22
N ILE A 103 0.14 -41.31 -4.08
CA ILE A 103 -1.00 -40.50 -4.56
C ILE A 103 -1.20 -40.64 -6.07
N ARG A 104 -0.12 -40.70 -6.86
CA ARG A 104 -0.19 -40.91 -8.31
C ARG A 104 -0.73 -42.30 -8.67
N ALA A 105 -0.30 -43.34 -7.94
CA ALA A 105 -0.80 -44.69 -8.11
C ALA A 105 -2.30 -44.77 -7.78
N GLU A 106 -2.73 -44.23 -6.64
CA GLU A 106 -4.14 -44.21 -6.24
C GLU A 106 -5.02 -43.41 -7.22
N LYS A 107 -4.56 -42.26 -7.73
CA LYS A 107 -5.29 -41.48 -8.74
C LYS A 107 -5.42 -42.22 -10.08
N LYS A 108 -4.38 -42.94 -10.51
CA LYS A 108 -4.48 -43.81 -11.70
C LYS A 108 -5.52 -44.91 -11.50
N ASP A 109 -5.54 -45.56 -10.35
CA ASP A 109 -6.52 -46.61 -10.04
C ASP A 109 -7.96 -46.06 -9.93
N GLN A 110 -8.14 -44.87 -9.37
CA GLN A 110 -9.46 -44.22 -9.31
C GLN A 110 -9.96 -43.77 -10.69
N THR A 111 -9.08 -43.28 -11.57
CA THR A 111 -9.45 -42.92 -12.95
C THR A 111 -9.78 -44.15 -13.81
N LEU A 112 -9.15 -45.29 -13.55
CA LEU A 112 -9.50 -46.57 -14.17
C LEU A 112 -10.87 -47.05 -13.68
N LYS A 113 -11.12 -47.03 -12.36
CA LYS A 113 -12.42 -47.42 -11.77
C LYS A 113 -13.59 -46.53 -12.23
N SER A 114 -13.38 -45.23 -12.44
CA SER A 114 -14.43 -44.32 -12.95
C SER A 114 -14.71 -44.48 -14.45
N LYS A 115 -13.71 -44.81 -15.27
CA LYS A 115 -13.89 -45.18 -16.69
C LYS A 115 -14.62 -46.51 -16.85
N SER A 116 -14.37 -47.49 -15.97
CA SER A 116 -15.10 -48.76 -15.95
C SER A 116 -16.57 -48.60 -15.56
N LYS A 117 -16.90 -47.69 -14.64
CA LYS A 117 -18.30 -47.36 -14.28
C LYS A 117 -19.07 -46.61 -15.38
N LYS A 118 -18.39 -45.88 -16.26
CA LYS A 118 -19.01 -45.16 -17.40
C LYS A 118 -19.28 -46.05 -18.63
N LYS A 119 -18.66 -47.23 -18.72
CA LYS A 119 -18.85 -48.20 -19.81
C LYS A 119 -19.93 -49.25 -19.55
N VAL A 120 -20.54 -49.27 -18.36
CA VAL A 120 -21.60 -50.21 -17.95
C VAL A 120 -22.99 -49.53 -17.97
N LYS A 121 -23.13 -48.41 -18.68
CA LYS A 121 -24.42 -47.76 -18.92
C LYS A 121 -24.67 -47.60 -20.41
#